data_AF-V4V399-F1
#
_entry.id   AF-V4V399-F1
#
_cell.length_a   1.000
_cell.length_b   1.000
_cell.length_c   1.000
_cell.angle_alpha   90.00
_cell.angle_beta   90.00
_cell.angle_gamma   90.00
#
_symmetry.space_group_name_H-M   'P 1'
#
loop_
_entity.id
_entity.type
_entity.pdbx_description
1 polymer ?
#
loop_
_entity_poly.entity_id
_entity_poly.type
_entity_poly.pdbx_seq_one_letter_code
_entity_poly.pdbx_strand_id
1 'polypeptide(L)'
;MSMEFLGIQIAVAIYIYVLTLTSKINGFRIELTPRTSIDSALFPKDLSPEEIHHRIAQLSRARAIHLRSNQEPETLKPPVYPSPFANTNIYITKISIGSTQFSPYLVVDTGSDDTWLQCEGCTSCFPIKGGSF
;
A
#
# COMPACT_ATOMS: atom_id res chain seq x y z
N MET A 1 26.04 7.98 -45.56
CA MET A 1 25.84 8.85 -44.38
C MET A 1 27.13 9.59 -44.14
N SER A 2 27.16 10.92 -44.27
CA SER A 2 28.39 11.69 -44.08
C SER A 2 28.83 11.65 -42.61
N MET A 3 30.13 11.75 -42.35
CA MET A 3 30.68 11.81 -40.98
C MET A 3 30.05 12.96 -40.16
N GLU A 4 29.66 14.04 -40.83
CA GLU A 4 28.94 15.17 -40.22
C GLU A 4 27.56 14.78 -39.71
N PHE A 5 26.81 13.97 -40.46
CA PHE A 5 25.49 13.50 -40.05
C PHE A 5 25.57 12.59 -38.82
N LEU A 6 26.59 11.73 -38.75
CA LEU A 6 26.83 10.88 -37.58
C LEU A 6 27.23 11.71 -36.34
N GLY A 7 28.05 12.75 -36.53
CA GLY A 7 28.44 13.67 -35.45
C GLY A 7 27.25 14.41 -34.83
N ILE A 8 26.31 14.88 -35.67
CA ILE A 8 25.09 15.55 -35.21
C ILE A 8 24.20 14.59 -34.41
N GLN A 9 24.02 13.35 -34.88
CA GLN A 9 23.21 12.34 -34.18
C GLN A 9 23.80 12.02 -32.79
N ILE A 10 25.12 11.88 -32.69
CA ILE A 10 25.80 11.66 -31.41
C ILE A 10 25.64 12.87 -30.48
N ALA A 11 25.81 14.09 -30.98
CA ALA A 11 25.65 15.31 -30.19
C ALA A 11 24.22 15.47 -29.65
N VAL A 12 23.20 15.20 -30.47
CA VAL A 12 21.79 15.21 -30.06
C VAL A 12 21.51 14.13 -29.01
N ALA A 13 22.03 12.92 -29.19
CA ALA A 13 21.86 11.84 -28.22
C ALA A 13 22.51 12.17 -26.86
N ILE A 14 23.72 12.74 -26.86
CA ILE A 14 24.40 13.21 -25.65
C ILE A 14 23.58 14.32 -24.98
N TYR A 15 23.07 15.29 -25.76
CA TYR A 15 22.26 16.38 -25.22
C TYR A 15 20.97 15.88 -24.56
N ILE A 16 20.24 14.94 -25.19
CA ILE A 16 19.05 14.32 -24.62
C ILE A 16 19.39 13.54 -23.33
N TYR A 17 20.48 12.78 -23.33
CA TYR A 17 20.94 12.04 -22.15
C TYR A 17 21.31 12.95 -20.98
N VAL A 18 21.95 14.10 -21.24
CA VAL A 18 22.26 15.09 -20.20
C VAL A 18 20.98 15.76 -19.66
N LEU A 19 19.98 16.02 -20.51
CA LEU A 19 18.68 16.54 -20.08
C LEU A 19 17.92 15.56 -19.16
N THR A 20 17.97 14.25 -19.45
CA THR A 20 17.27 13.25 -18.61
C THR A 20 17.97 13.01 -17.28
N LEU A 21 19.31 13.08 -17.22
CA LEU A 21 20.07 12.93 -15.97
C LEU A 21 19.81 14.04 -14.94
N THR A 22 19.42 15.23 -15.39
CA THR A 22 19.18 16.40 -14.52
C THR A 22 17.72 16.54 -14.09
N SER A 23 16.86 15.66 -14.60
CA SER A 23 15.43 15.69 -14.31
C SER A 23 15.15 15.11 -12.93
N LYS A 24 14.92 15.99 -11.94
CA LYS A 24 14.42 15.57 -10.62
C LYS A 24 13.00 15.04 -10.82
N ILE A 25 12.80 13.74 -10.63
CA ILE A 25 11.47 13.15 -10.67
C ILE A 25 10.73 13.64 -9.41
N ASN A 26 9.91 14.68 -9.58
CA ASN A 26 8.97 15.12 -8.57
C ASN A 26 7.77 14.16 -8.60
N GLY A 27 7.96 12.98 -8.00
CA GLY A 27 6.95 11.95 -7.88
C GLY A 27 6.27 11.99 -6.51
N PHE A 28 5.01 11.57 -6.48
CA PHE A 28 4.33 11.27 -5.24
C PHE A 28 4.72 9.85 -4.79
N ARG A 29 5.19 9.72 -3.55
CA ARG A 29 5.56 8.43 -2.95
C ARG A 29 4.76 8.21 -1.69
N ILE A 30 4.09 7.07 -1.63
CA ILE A 30 3.38 6.57 -0.45
C ILE A 30 4.04 5.26 -0.02
N GLU A 31 4.20 5.07 1.29
CA GLU A 31 4.53 3.78 1.87
C GLU A 31 3.27 2.93 2.09
N LEU A 32 3.28 1.69 1.61
CA LEU A 32 2.19 0.73 1.79
C LEU A 32 2.62 -0.35 2.78
N THR A 33 2.01 -0.37 3.95
CA THR A 33 2.23 -1.41 4.97
C THR A 33 1.07 -2.39 4.95
N PRO A 34 1.28 -3.70 4.72
CA PRO A 34 0.21 -4.69 4.86
C PRO A 34 -0.40 -4.63 6.26
N ARG A 35 -1.73 -4.64 6.38
CA ARG A 35 -2.46 -4.63 7.67
C ARG A 35 -1.99 -5.73 8.62
N THR A 36 -1.59 -6.86 8.08
CA THR A 36 -1.17 -8.05 8.84
C THR A 36 0.33 -8.11 9.12
N SER A 37 1.12 -7.11 8.70
CA SER A 37 2.56 -7.05 8.98
C SER A 37 2.81 -6.76 10.46
N ILE A 38 3.89 -7.30 11.05
CA ILE A 38 4.29 -7.03 12.44
C ILE A 38 4.49 -5.52 12.67
N ASP A 39 5.03 -4.84 11.66
CA ASP A 39 5.32 -3.40 11.67
C ASP A 39 4.05 -2.54 11.48
N SER A 40 2.91 -3.16 11.15
CA SER A 40 1.65 -2.44 11.01
C SER A 40 1.20 -1.84 12.34
N ALA A 41 0.60 -0.65 12.27
CA ALA A 41 -0.10 -0.04 13.41
C ALA A 41 -1.33 -0.86 13.84
N LEU A 42 -1.86 -1.71 12.96
CA LEU A 42 -3.00 -2.58 13.22
C LEU A 42 -2.61 -3.97 13.74
N PHE A 43 -1.32 -4.28 13.79
CA PHE A 43 -0.86 -5.55 14.34
C PHE A 43 -0.94 -5.53 15.88
N PRO A 44 -1.54 -6.55 16.52
CA PRO A 44 -1.63 -6.59 17.98
C PRO A 44 -0.24 -6.51 18.64
N LYS A 45 -0.07 -5.58 19.58
CA LYS A 45 1.22 -5.32 20.24
C LYS A 45 1.43 -6.11 21.53
N ASP A 46 0.35 -6.63 22.11
CA ASP A 46 0.36 -7.36 23.38
C ASP A 46 0.46 -8.88 23.18
N LEU A 47 1.32 -9.33 22.24
CA LEU A 47 1.51 -10.75 21.93
C LEU A 47 2.90 -11.22 22.34
N SER A 48 2.97 -12.44 22.87
CA SER A 48 4.23 -13.16 23.06
C SER A 48 4.88 -13.52 21.72
N PRO A 49 6.20 -13.77 21.69
CA PRO A 49 6.89 -14.22 20.48
C PRO A 49 6.29 -15.49 19.86
N GLU A 50 5.84 -16.43 20.69
CA GLU A 50 5.19 -17.67 20.24
C GLU A 50 3.87 -17.39 19.53
N GLU A 51 3.02 -16.53 20.10
CA GLU A 51 1.75 -16.14 19.49
C GLU A 51 1.96 -15.38 18.17
N ILE A 52 2.99 -14.53 18.11
CA ILE A 52 3.40 -13.85 16.87
C ILE A 52 3.78 -14.89 15.81
N HIS A 53 4.65 -15.85 16.16
CA HIS A 53 5.08 -16.90 15.24
C HIS A 53 3.89 -17.72 14.73
N HIS A 54 3.01 -18.15 15.63
CA HIS A 54 1.81 -18.92 15.28
C HIS A 54 0.91 -18.14 14.33
N ARG A 55 0.66 -16.86 14.62
CA ARG A 55 -0.16 -15.98 13.79
C ARG A 55 0.42 -15.80 12.38
N ILE A 56 1.73 -15.56 12.26
CA ILE A 56 2.39 -15.40 10.96
C ILE A 56 2.33 -16.69 10.15
N ALA A 57 2.53 -17.85 10.79
CA ALA A 57 2.40 -19.15 10.14
C ALA A 57 0.97 -19.38 9.62
N GLN A 58 -0.05 -19.03 10.41
CA GLN A 58 -1.45 -19.09 9.97
C GLN A 58 -1.73 -18.15 8.77
N LEU A 59 -1.23 -16.92 8.81
CA LEU A 59 -1.36 -15.96 7.70
C LEU A 59 -0.67 -16.45 6.42
N SER A 60 0.51 -17.06 6.54
CA SER A 60 1.23 -17.65 5.40
C SER A 60 0.45 -18.80 4.77
N ARG A 61 -0.05 -19.73 5.60
CA ARG A 61 -0.94 -20.82 5.14
C ARG A 61 -2.19 -20.28 4.46
N ALA A 62 -2.80 -19.23 5.03
CA ALA A 62 -3.97 -18.59 4.46
C ALA A 62 -3.72 -18.01 3.06
N ARG A 63 -2.61 -17.29 2.88
CA ARG A 63 -2.21 -16.77 1.55
C ARG A 63 -1.97 -17.87 0.54
N ALA A 64 -1.30 -18.95 0.94
CA ALA A 64 -1.06 -20.09 0.06
C ALA A 64 -2.37 -20.75 -0.42
N ILE A 65 -3.36 -20.88 0.47
CA ILE A 65 -4.69 -21.38 0.11
C ILE A 65 -5.40 -20.44 -0.88
N HIS A 66 -5.37 -19.13 -0.64
CA HIS A 66 -6.01 -18.15 -1.53
C HIS A 66 -5.38 -18.15 -2.93
N LEU A 67 -4.06 -18.23 -3.02
CA LEU A 67 -3.36 -18.33 -4.31
C LEU A 67 -3.76 -19.61 -5.05
N ARG A 68 -3.92 -20.73 -4.33
CA ARG A 68 -4.36 -22.00 -4.91
C ARG A 68 -5.82 -21.95 -5.36
N SER A 69 -6.72 -21.29 -4.63
CA SER A 69 -8.13 -21.20 -5.03
C SER A 69 -8.33 -20.43 -6.34
N ASN A 70 -7.47 -19.46 -6.63
CA ASN A 70 -7.51 -18.72 -7.91
C ASN A 70 -7.07 -19.57 -9.12
N GLN A 71 -6.59 -20.80 -8.88
CA GLN A 71 -6.21 -21.75 -9.94
C GLN A 71 -7.31 -22.80 -10.20
N GLU A 72 -8.31 -22.92 -9.34
CA GLU A 72 -9.43 -23.85 -9.51
C GLU A 72 -10.54 -23.19 -10.35
N PRO A 73 -11.21 -23.93 -11.26
CA PRO A 73 -12.30 -23.39 -12.07
C PRO A 73 -13.43 -22.86 -11.18
N GLU A 74 -13.93 -21.67 -11.52
CA GLU A 74 -14.95 -20.93 -10.78
C GLU A 74 -16.17 -21.82 -10.47
N THR A 75 -16.26 -22.29 -9.23
CA THR A 75 -17.58 -22.57 -8.67
C THR A 75 -18.11 -21.25 -8.13
N LEU A 76 -19.35 -20.89 -8.46
CA LEU A 76 -20.07 -19.65 -8.10
C LEU A 76 -20.33 -19.50 -6.59
N LYS A 77 -19.38 -19.87 -5.74
CA LYS A 77 -19.44 -19.69 -4.29
C LYS A 77 -18.47 -18.58 -3.93
N PRO A 78 -18.95 -17.44 -3.39
CA PRO A 78 -18.04 -16.45 -2.86
C PRO A 78 -17.16 -17.13 -1.79
N PRO A 79 -15.83 -16.99 -1.87
CA PRO A 79 -14.95 -17.61 -0.90
C PRO A 79 -15.30 -17.13 0.50
N VAL A 80 -15.74 -18.05 1.36
CA VAL A 80 -15.90 -17.78 2.79
C VAL A 80 -14.50 -17.74 3.38
N TYR A 81 -13.97 -16.54 3.57
CA TYR A 81 -12.69 -16.32 4.23
C TYR A 81 -12.85 -16.57 5.73
N PRO A 82 -12.14 -17.55 6.33
CA PRO A 82 -12.15 -17.65 7.79
C PRO A 82 -11.63 -16.34 8.42
N SER A 83 -11.97 -16.04 9.68
CA SER A 83 -11.65 -14.76 10.35
C SER A 83 -10.21 -14.20 10.15
N PRO A 84 -9.11 -15.00 10.20
CA PRO A 84 -7.78 -14.47 9.91
C PRO A 84 -7.48 -14.19 8.42
N PHE A 85 -8.38 -14.58 7.52
CA PHE A 85 -8.30 -14.43 6.06
C PHE A 85 -9.02 -13.18 5.56
N ALA A 86 -9.98 -12.66 6.35
CA ALA A 86 -10.64 -11.41 6.03
C ALA A 86 -9.58 -10.30 5.97
N ASN A 87 -9.55 -9.58 4.85
CA ASN A 87 -8.80 -8.33 4.72
C ASN A 87 -7.27 -8.46 4.71
N THR A 88 -6.71 -9.60 4.26
CA THR A 88 -5.25 -9.77 4.10
C THR A 88 -4.65 -8.96 2.95
N ASN A 89 -5.50 -8.54 2.00
CA ASN A 89 -5.21 -7.65 0.88
C ASN A 89 -5.32 -6.16 1.24
N ILE A 90 -5.57 -5.81 2.51
CA ILE A 90 -5.63 -4.42 2.95
C ILE A 90 -4.22 -3.90 3.25
N TYR A 91 -3.89 -2.79 2.61
CA TYR A 91 -2.71 -1.99 2.90
C TYR A 91 -3.11 -0.73 3.64
N ILE A 92 -2.32 -0.37 4.65
CA ILE A 92 -2.45 0.90 5.33
C ILE A 92 -1.28 1.80 4.95
N THR A 93 -1.53 3.10 4.98
CA THR A 93 -0.50 4.11 4.78
C THR A 93 -0.64 5.24 5.78
N LYS A 94 0.45 5.94 6.05
CA LYS A 94 0.49 7.13 6.89
C LYS A 94 0.72 8.35 6.01
N ILE A 95 -0.25 9.26 5.96
CA ILE A 95 -0.20 10.48 5.14
C ILE A 95 -0.30 11.68 6.07
N SER A 96 0.53 12.69 5.87
CA SER A 96 0.40 13.97 6.56
C SER A 96 -0.62 14.86 5.85
N ILE A 97 -1.60 15.36 6.59
CA ILE A 97 -2.72 16.16 6.08
C ILE A 97 -2.65 17.55 6.73
N GLY A 98 -2.70 18.59 5.90
CA GLY A 98 -2.64 19.98 6.34
C GLY A 98 -1.23 20.48 6.64
N SER A 99 -1.14 21.72 7.13
CA SER A 99 0.10 22.38 7.56
C SER A 99 0.51 22.02 8.99
N THR A 100 -0.43 21.51 9.78
CA THR A 100 -0.17 20.88 11.08
C THR A 100 0.18 19.41 10.86
N GLN A 101 1.04 18.83 11.70
CA GLN A 101 1.61 17.49 11.51
C GLN A 101 0.62 16.36 11.83
N PHE A 102 -0.62 16.46 11.38
CA PHE A 102 -1.63 15.41 11.52
C PHE A 102 -1.36 14.30 10.51
N SER A 103 -0.97 13.13 11.00
CA SER A 103 -0.57 12.01 10.16
C SER A 103 -1.35 10.74 10.50
N PRO A 104 -2.64 10.63 10.10
CA PRO A 104 -3.44 9.44 10.35
C PRO A 104 -2.98 8.24 9.52
N TYR A 105 -3.38 7.04 9.96
CA TYR A 105 -3.32 5.85 9.13
C TYR A 105 -4.61 5.73 8.31
N LEU A 106 -4.47 5.56 7.00
CA LEU A 106 -5.57 5.37 6.05
C LEU A 106 -5.46 3.99 5.41
N VAL A 107 -6.61 3.42 5.03
CA VAL A 107 -6.68 2.24 4.17
C VAL A 107 -6.56 2.69 2.72
N VAL A 108 -5.72 2.01 1.94
CA VAL A 108 -5.59 2.29 0.51
C VAL A 108 -6.64 1.47 -0.25
N ASP A 109 -7.58 2.18 -0.88
CA ASP A 109 -8.64 1.61 -1.70
C ASP A 109 -8.50 2.13 -3.13
N THR A 110 -8.14 1.25 -4.07
CA THR A 110 -8.06 1.60 -5.49
C THR A 110 -9.40 1.45 -6.21
N GLY A 111 -10.45 1.01 -5.51
CA GLY A 111 -11.80 0.81 -6.02
C GLY A 111 -12.70 2.03 -5.91
N SER A 112 -12.21 3.13 -5.32
CA SER A 112 -12.92 4.40 -5.18
C SER A 112 -12.02 5.58 -5.55
N ASP A 113 -12.64 6.71 -5.90
CA ASP A 113 -12.00 8.01 -6.15
C ASP A 113 -12.05 8.94 -4.92
N ASP A 114 -12.81 8.57 -3.90
CA ASP A 114 -12.94 9.31 -2.66
C ASP A 114 -11.79 9.04 -1.68
N THR A 115 -11.21 10.12 -1.14
CA THR A 115 -10.31 10.05 0.02
C THR A 115 -10.99 10.72 1.20
N TRP A 116 -11.30 9.95 2.24
CA TRP A 116 -12.02 10.43 3.41
C TRP A 116 -11.41 9.91 4.72
N LEU A 117 -11.66 10.65 5.81
CA LEU A 117 -11.33 10.26 7.18
C LEU A 117 -12.48 10.68 8.10
N GLN A 118 -12.60 10.06 9.27
CA GLN A 118 -13.62 10.41 10.25
C GLN A 118 -13.23 11.70 11.01
N CYS A 119 -14.08 12.73 10.93
CA CYS A 119 -13.86 14.05 11.55
C CYS A 119 -14.94 14.39 12.60
N GLU A 120 -14.81 15.56 13.22
CA GLU A 120 -15.89 16.18 14.02
C GLU A 120 -17.22 16.22 13.26
N GLY A 121 -18.33 15.99 13.99
CA GLY A 121 -19.69 15.99 13.42
C GLY A 121 -20.17 14.63 12.89
N CYS A 122 -19.36 13.57 13.02
CA CYS A 122 -19.80 12.22 12.72
C CYS A 122 -20.92 11.76 13.71
N THR A 123 -21.96 11.10 13.18
CA THR A 123 -23.14 10.65 13.95
C THR A 123 -23.06 9.18 14.38
N SER A 124 -22.35 8.35 13.62
CA SER A 124 -22.11 6.92 13.90
C SER A 124 -20.64 6.61 13.71
N CYS A 125 -19.86 6.80 14.77
CA CYS A 125 -18.41 6.86 14.69
C CYS A 125 -17.74 5.64 15.32
N PHE A 126 -16.61 5.22 14.77
CA PHE A 126 -15.72 4.31 15.47
C PHE A 126 -14.78 5.07 16.40
N PRO A 127 -14.29 4.46 17.50
CA PRO A 127 -13.34 5.11 18.39
C PRO A 127 -12.05 5.45 17.65
N ILE A 128 -11.65 6.73 17.68
CA ILE A 128 -10.36 7.17 17.14
C ILE A 128 -9.33 7.14 18.26
N LYS A 129 -8.22 6.41 18.06
CA LYS A 129 -7.03 6.55 18.91
C LYS A 129 -6.19 7.73 18.39
N GLY A 130 -5.98 8.74 19.22
CA GLY A 130 -5.20 9.95 18.86
C GLY A 130 -6.00 11.25 18.78
N GLY A 131 -7.30 11.24 19.09
CA GLY A 131 -8.17 12.43 19.07
C GLY A 131 -8.85 12.67 17.71
N SER A 132 -9.86 13.53 17.70
CA SER A 132 -10.47 14.05 16.47
C SER A 132 -9.62 15.20 15.91
N PHE A 133 -9.58 15.31 14.59
CA PHE A 133 -9.25 16.56 13.91
C PHE A 133 -10.50 17.43 13.81
#